data_AF-A0A8T3X7Z2-F1
#
_entry.id   AF-A0A8T3X7Z2-F1
#
_cell.length_a   1.000
_cell.length_b   1.000
_cell.length_c   1.000
_cell.angle_alpha   90.00
_cell.angle_beta   90.00
_cell.angle_gamma   90.00
#
_symmetry.space_group_name_H-M   'P 1'
#
loop_
_entity.id
_entity.type
_entity.pdbx_description
1 polymer ?
#
loop_
_entity_poly.entity_id
_entity_poly.type
_entity_poly.pdbx_seq_one_letter_code
_entity_poly.pdbx_strand_id
1 'polypeptide(L)'
;MLSAFNIVQLNSNPATGNSVQNSMGQRLTRMSLSPFDVQLAKQFMDKNGDGKCDVCGMDVQICIDSGQMQCNMDSKSTIGVLGSQHIHADWKIYINGKELDDNFFDSIAMNMSNENNGISSSFIHVDKGAPSPEKTGNVLHMHATGVPLWIFFKSVGMDFNKDCLSLSDGQKFCNAGENTLKFYVNGKPNSEWEKYVFNDLDKILISYGEETDLSQQLNSITDFAKSH
;
A
#
# COMPACT_ATOMS: atom_id res chain seq x y z
N MET A 1 -3.29 -37.70 -72.57
CA MET A 1 -2.69 -38.98 -72.13
C MET A 1 -2.35 -38.81 -70.66
N LEU A 2 -3.19 -39.27 -69.73
CA LEU A 2 -2.97 -40.51 -68.96
C LEU A 2 -1.52 -40.57 -68.43
N SER A 3 -1.27 -40.38 -67.15
CA SER A 3 -1.54 -41.44 -66.17
C SER A 3 -1.30 -40.96 -64.71
N ALA A 4 -2.08 -41.57 -63.82
CA ALA A 4 -2.08 -41.44 -62.37
C ALA A 4 -0.89 -42.16 -61.69
N PHE A 5 -0.62 -41.86 -60.41
CA PHE A 5 -0.80 -42.80 -59.28
C PHE A 5 -0.35 -42.17 -57.94
N ASN A 6 -1.24 -42.22 -56.94
CA ASN A 6 -0.97 -42.02 -55.52
C ASN A 6 -0.24 -43.25 -54.94
N ILE A 7 0.74 -43.07 -54.04
CA ILE A 7 0.92 -43.89 -52.82
C ILE A 7 1.48 -43.02 -51.68
N VAL A 8 0.91 -43.25 -50.50
CA VAL A 8 1.08 -42.58 -49.20
C VAL A 8 2.23 -43.19 -48.37
N GLN A 9 2.92 -42.30 -47.65
CA GLN A 9 3.72 -42.43 -46.41
C GLN A 9 4.81 -43.51 -46.26
N LEU A 10 6.01 -43.04 -45.86
CA LEU A 10 6.69 -43.54 -44.65
C LEU A 10 7.38 -42.38 -43.90
N ASN A 11 7.16 -42.37 -42.59
CA ASN A 11 7.78 -41.52 -41.58
C ASN A 11 9.31 -41.68 -41.52
N SER A 12 10.02 -40.56 -41.43
CA SER A 12 11.27 -40.47 -40.64
C SER A 12 11.58 -39.01 -40.30
N ASN A 13 11.39 -38.67 -39.02
CA ASN A 13 11.99 -37.49 -38.39
C ASN A 13 13.51 -37.71 -38.32
N PRO A 14 14.36 -36.69 -38.50
CA PRO A 14 14.93 -36.09 -37.29
C PRO A 14 15.33 -34.60 -37.38
N ALA A 15 15.72 -34.09 -36.21
CA ALA A 15 16.47 -32.87 -35.93
C ALA A 15 15.65 -31.58 -35.75
N THR A 16 14.90 -31.55 -34.64
CA THR A 16 14.63 -30.34 -33.88
C THR A 16 15.95 -29.69 -33.46
N GLY A 17 16.23 -28.50 -33.99
CA GLY A 17 17.26 -27.61 -33.46
C GLY A 17 16.87 -27.14 -32.07
N ASN A 18 17.65 -27.53 -31.06
CA ASN A 18 17.57 -27.00 -29.70
C ASN A 18 17.97 -25.52 -29.71
N SER A 19 17.00 -24.62 -29.74
CA SER A 19 17.16 -23.32 -29.08
C SER A 19 16.88 -23.54 -27.60
N VAL A 20 17.95 -23.61 -26.81
CA VAL A 20 17.87 -23.48 -25.36
C VAL A 20 17.36 -22.07 -25.08
N GLN A 21 16.04 -21.91 -24.95
CA GLN A 21 15.47 -20.73 -24.31
C GLN A 21 15.86 -20.81 -22.84
N ASN A 22 16.95 -20.12 -22.55
CA ASN A 22 17.43 -19.82 -21.22
C ASN A 22 16.25 -19.23 -20.43
N SER A 23 15.69 -19.98 -19.49
CA SER A 23 14.72 -19.48 -18.52
C SER A 23 15.47 -18.58 -17.53
N MET A 24 15.91 -17.42 -18.01
CA MET A 24 16.25 -16.30 -17.13
C MET A 24 14.94 -15.90 -16.46
N GLY A 25 14.93 -16.09 -15.14
CA GLY A 25 13.76 -15.96 -14.28
C GLY A 25 12.92 -14.76 -14.66
N GLN A 26 11.60 -14.95 -14.58
CA GLN A 26 10.68 -13.84 -14.48
C GLN A 26 11.25 -12.88 -13.44
N ARG A 27 11.75 -11.74 -13.92
CA ARG A 27 12.15 -10.63 -13.08
C ARG A 27 10.85 -10.23 -12.42
N LEU A 28 10.58 -10.75 -11.21
CA LEU A 28 9.65 -10.12 -10.29
C LEU A 28 10.06 -8.66 -10.35
N THR A 29 9.20 -7.83 -10.92
CA THR A 29 9.41 -6.38 -10.95
C THR A 29 9.60 -6.00 -9.50
N ARG A 30 10.86 -5.75 -9.13
CA ARG A 30 11.21 -5.45 -7.76
C ARG A 30 10.51 -4.14 -7.47
N MET A 31 9.48 -4.17 -6.63
CA MET A 31 8.77 -2.96 -6.20
C MET A 31 9.82 -1.93 -5.79
N SER A 32 9.68 -0.72 -6.31
CA SER A 32 10.62 0.37 -6.06
C SER A 32 10.00 1.38 -5.09
N LEU A 33 10.84 2.04 -4.31
CA LEU A 33 10.38 3.08 -3.40
C LEU A 33 9.76 4.22 -4.21
N SER A 34 8.59 4.69 -3.79
CA SER A 34 8.00 5.87 -4.38
C SER A 34 8.85 7.11 -4.07
N PRO A 35 8.73 8.22 -4.84
CA PRO A 35 9.38 9.49 -4.52
C PRO A 35 9.13 9.97 -3.07
N PHE A 36 7.95 9.72 -2.52
CA PHE A 36 7.64 9.99 -1.12
C PHE A 36 8.50 9.13 -0.18
N ASP A 37 8.58 7.82 -0.44
CA ASP A 37 9.35 6.91 0.41
C ASP A 37 10.84 7.16 0.33
N VAL A 38 11.37 7.53 -0.84
CA VAL A 38 12.79 7.94 -1.00
C VAL A 38 13.11 9.14 -0.11
N GLN A 39 12.22 10.15 -0.08
CA GLN A 39 12.42 11.32 0.78
C GLN A 39 12.32 10.96 2.27
N LEU A 40 11.33 10.14 2.64
CA LEU A 40 11.15 9.69 4.01
C LEU A 40 12.33 8.82 4.48
N ALA A 41 12.83 7.94 3.61
CA ALA A 41 14.01 7.12 3.86
C ALA A 41 15.25 7.97 4.14
N LYS A 42 15.48 9.04 3.36
CA LYS A 42 16.55 10.01 3.62
C LYS A 42 16.35 10.72 4.96
N GLN A 43 15.14 11.15 5.30
CA GLN A 43 14.85 11.76 6.61
C GLN A 43 15.15 10.82 7.79
N PHE A 44 15.02 9.51 7.60
CA PHE A 44 15.32 8.52 8.65
C PHE A 44 16.77 8.12 8.71
N MET A 45 17.40 7.93 7.55
CA MET A 45 18.72 7.31 7.45
C MET A 45 19.86 8.33 7.26
N ASP A 46 19.63 9.49 6.66
CA ASP A 46 20.63 10.50 6.33
C ASP A 46 20.21 11.86 6.92
N LYS A 47 20.24 11.96 8.25
CA LYS A 47 19.74 13.14 8.98
C LYS A 47 20.70 14.32 8.85
N ASN A 48 21.99 14.05 8.65
CA ASN A 48 23.01 15.08 8.49
C ASN A 48 23.12 15.57 7.03
N GLY A 49 22.54 14.86 6.07
CA GLY A 49 22.49 15.23 4.65
C GLY A 49 23.82 15.01 3.91
N ASP A 50 24.68 14.10 4.38
CA ASP A 50 25.98 13.81 3.76
C ASP A 50 25.92 12.71 2.69
N GLY A 51 24.73 12.14 2.45
CA GLY A 51 24.51 11.06 1.50
C GLY A 51 24.84 9.67 2.05
N LYS A 52 25.15 9.55 3.33
CA LYS A 52 25.41 8.27 4.00
C LYS A 52 24.34 7.98 5.03
N CYS A 53 24.12 6.69 5.26
CA CYS A 53 23.27 6.25 6.34
C CYS A 53 23.99 6.48 7.68
N ASP A 54 23.43 7.29 8.57
CA ASP A 54 23.90 7.61 9.92
C ASP A 54 24.10 6.37 10.80
N VAL A 55 23.42 5.26 10.48
CA VAL A 55 23.47 4.01 11.25
C VAL A 55 24.61 3.10 10.78
N CYS A 56 24.73 2.88 9.47
CA CYS A 56 25.65 1.88 8.91
C CYS A 56 26.87 2.47 8.18
N GLY A 57 26.88 3.78 7.90
CA GLY A 57 27.95 4.49 7.21
C GLY A 57 28.07 4.22 5.70
N MET A 58 27.18 3.39 5.14
CA MET A 58 27.09 3.14 3.69
C MET A 58 26.41 4.31 2.99
N ASP A 59 26.59 4.42 1.67
CA ASP A 59 25.79 5.32 0.83
C ASP A 59 24.29 5.03 1.05
N VAL A 60 23.52 6.06 1.39
CA VAL A 60 22.08 5.92 1.69
C VAL A 60 21.30 5.37 0.49
N GLN A 61 21.78 5.62 -0.73
CA GLN A 61 21.14 5.11 -1.95
C GLN A 61 21.22 3.58 -2.02
N ILE A 62 22.26 2.95 -1.47
CA ILE A 62 22.35 1.48 -1.39
C ILE A 62 21.22 0.91 -0.54
N CYS A 63 20.89 1.56 0.59
CA CYS A 63 19.76 1.17 1.42
C CYS A 63 18.44 1.34 0.66
N ILE A 64 18.23 2.50 0.03
CA ILE A 64 17.02 2.81 -0.74
C ILE A 64 16.81 1.80 -1.88
N ASP A 65 17.84 1.54 -2.68
CA ASP A 65 17.80 0.60 -3.82
C ASP A 65 17.56 -0.86 -3.37
N SER A 66 17.89 -1.16 -2.11
CA SER A 66 17.61 -2.47 -1.53
C SER A 66 16.15 -2.63 -1.05
N GLY A 67 15.36 -1.54 -1.06
CA GLY A 67 13.97 -1.52 -0.59
C GLY A 67 13.79 -1.04 0.85
N GLN A 68 14.80 -0.43 1.46
CA GLN A 68 14.77 -0.03 2.87
C GLN A 68 14.28 1.41 3.06
N MET A 69 13.25 1.59 3.89
CA MET A 69 12.86 2.91 4.41
C MET A 69 13.62 3.28 5.69
N GLN A 70 13.93 2.28 6.52
CA GLN A 70 14.77 2.39 7.70
C GLN A 70 15.97 1.45 7.55
N CYS A 71 17.10 1.81 8.14
CA CYS A 71 18.28 0.96 8.09
C CYS A 71 18.04 -0.29 8.94
N ASN A 72 18.05 -1.47 8.31
CA ASN A 72 17.86 -2.75 9.01
C ASN A 72 18.99 -3.11 9.99
N MET A 73 20.10 -2.37 9.96
CA MET A 73 21.17 -2.46 10.96
C MET A 73 20.86 -1.63 12.22
N ASP A 74 19.81 -0.80 12.20
CA ASP A 74 19.34 -0.10 13.39
C ASP A 74 18.47 -1.05 14.22
N SER A 75 18.89 -1.30 15.46
CA SER A 75 18.08 -2.03 16.45
C SER A 75 16.71 -1.41 16.72
N LYS A 76 16.49 -0.15 16.34
CA LYS A 76 15.23 0.58 16.47
C LYS A 76 14.37 0.54 15.20
N SER A 77 14.86 -0.07 14.11
CA SER A 77 14.09 -0.22 12.88
C SER A 77 12.89 -1.12 13.13
N THR A 78 11.70 -0.64 12.76
CA THR A 78 10.44 -1.39 12.89
C THR A 78 9.80 -1.69 11.54
N ILE A 79 10.16 -0.94 10.50
CA ILE A 79 9.64 -1.10 9.14
C ILE A 79 10.51 -2.09 8.37
N GLY A 80 9.90 -3.12 7.81
CA GLY A 80 10.57 -4.12 6.97
C GLY A 80 11.01 -3.58 5.61
N VAL A 81 11.71 -4.40 4.84
CA VAL A 81 12.05 -4.08 3.44
C VAL A 81 10.78 -4.11 2.59
N LEU A 82 10.65 -3.22 1.60
CA LEU A 82 9.56 -3.25 0.64
C LEU A 82 9.46 -4.63 -0.04
N GLY A 83 8.27 -5.20 -0.04
CA GLY A 83 7.96 -6.56 -0.49
C GLY A 83 8.13 -7.65 0.56
N SER A 84 8.48 -7.33 1.81
CA SER A 84 8.62 -8.32 2.90
C SER A 84 7.29 -8.90 3.39
N GLN A 85 6.17 -8.25 3.09
CA GLN A 85 4.82 -8.69 3.41
C GLN A 85 3.87 -8.13 2.34
N HIS A 86 2.72 -8.75 2.13
CA HIS A 86 1.62 -8.17 1.36
C HIS A 86 0.31 -8.58 2.03
N ILE A 87 -0.35 -7.64 2.69
CA ILE A 87 -1.61 -7.87 3.43
C ILE A 87 -2.59 -6.72 3.21
N HIS A 88 -3.87 -6.98 3.49
CA HIS A 88 -4.97 -6.07 3.17
C HIS A 88 -5.82 -5.76 4.41
N ALA A 89 -6.41 -4.57 4.46
CA ALA A 89 -7.39 -4.20 5.47
C ALA A 89 -8.55 -3.41 4.84
N ASP A 90 -9.78 -3.71 5.24
CA ASP A 90 -10.95 -2.92 4.89
C ASP A 90 -11.04 -1.71 5.82
N TRP A 91 -11.40 -0.55 5.29
CA TRP A 91 -11.41 0.66 6.12
C TRP A 91 -12.41 1.70 5.65
N LYS A 92 -12.81 2.59 6.58
CA LYS A 92 -13.64 3.77 6.29
C LYS A 92 -13.28 4.97 7.15
N ILE A 93 -13.50 6.16 6.59
CA ILE A 93 -13.48 7.43 7.32
C ILE A 93 -14.88 8.05 7.30
N TYR A 94 -15.37 8.47 8.45
CA TYR A 94 -16.59 9.27 8.59
C TYR A 94 -16.29 10.64 9.22
N ILE A 95 -16.95 11.68 8.72
CA ILE A 95 -16.89 13.05 9.23
C ILE A 95 -18.32 13.56 9.38
N ASN A 96 -18.73 13.86 10.62
CA ASN A 96 -20.07 14.29 10.99
C ASN A 96 -21.17 13.39 10.38
N GLY A 97 -20.96 12.07 10.49
CA GLY A 97 -21.88 11.05 9.96
C GLY A 97 -21.81 10.82 8.45
N LYS A 98 -21.00 11.59 7.71
CA LYS A 98 -20.80 11.42 6.26
C LYS A 98 -19.52 10.64 5.97
N GLU A 99 -19.61 9.59 5.16
CA GLU A 99 -18.47 8.83 4.66
C GLU A 99 -17.62 9.66 3.69
N LEU A 100 -16.29 9.54 3.79
CA LEU A 100 -15.40 9.91 2.69
C LEU A 100 -15.50 8.82 1.63
N ASP A 101 -16.08 9.16 0.48
CA ASP A 101 -16.46 8.21 -0.56
C ASP A 101 -15.33 7.94 -1.56
N ASP A 102 -15.58 7.03 -2.50
CA ASP A 102 -14.62 6.65 -3.54
C ASP A 102 -14.12 7.85 -4.37
N ASN A 103 -14.93 8.91 -4.54
CA ASN A 103 -14.51 10.12 -5.25
C ASN A 103 -13.38 10.86 -4.53
N PHE A 104 -13.41 10.86 -3.19
CA PHE A 104 -12.31 11.40 -2.39
C PHE A 104 -11.03 10.58 -2.65
N PHE A 105 -11.16 9.25 -2.60
CA PHE A 105 -10.02 8.34 -2.74
C PHE A 105 -9.47 8.22 -4.16
N ASP A 106 -10.28 8.44 -5.19
CA ASP A 106 -9.88 8.40 -6.60
C ASP A 106 -8.70 9.33 -6.94
N SER A 107 -8.56 10.43 -6.20
CA SER A 107 -7.49 11.41 -6.39
C SER A 107 -6.17 11.01 -5.72
N ILE A 108 -6.21 10.12 -4.74
CA ILE A 108 -5.04 9.69 -3.93
C ILE A 108 -4.67 8.22 -4.11
N ALA A 109 -5.53 7.45 -4.79
CA ALA A 109 -5.31 6.05 -5.08
C ALA A 109 -4.14 5.83 -6.06
N MET A 110 -3.39 4.76 -5.83
CA MET A 110 -2.35 4.31 -6.74
C MET A 110 -2.96 3.56 -7.92
N ASN A 111 -2.37 3.74 -9.11
CA ASN A 111 -2.71 2.90 -10.25
C ASN A 111 -1.73 1.74 -10.29
N MET A 112 -2.21 0.49 -10.21
CA MET A 112 -1.36 -0.71 -10.33
C MET A 112 -0.55 -0.76 -11.63
N SER A 113 -0.98 -0.04 -12.68
CA SER A 113 -0.28 0.05 -13.97
C SER A 113 0.82 1.12 -14.01
N ASN A 114 0.83 2.06 -13.06
CA ASN A 114 1.80 3.15 -12.94
C ASN A 114 2.15 3.34 -11.45
N GLU A 115 3.20 2.66 -10.98
CA GLU A 115 3.75 2.78 -9.61
C GLU A 115 4.17 4.22 -9.23
N ASN A 116 4.10 5.19 -10.16
CA ASN A 116 4.84 6.45 -10.11
C ASN A 116 3.98 7.72 -10.12
N ASN A 117 2.74 7.71 -9.60
CA ASN A 117 2.04 8.99 -9.34
C ASN A 117 2.66 9.80 -8.19
N GLY A 118 3.71 9.30 -7.54
CA GLY A 118 4.68 10.10 -6.77
C GLY A 118 4.22 10.63 -5.41
N ILE A 119 2.92 10.58 -5.11
CA ILE A 119 2.35 11.13 -3.89
C ILE A 119 2.18 10.03 -2.82
N SER A 120 1.63 8.88 -3.19
CA SER A 120 1.38 7.77 -2.25
C SER A 120 2.62 6.92 -1.95
N SER A 121 2.64 6.27 -0.78
CA SER A 121 3.70 5.37 -0.36
C SER A 121 3.59 4.01 -1.08
N SER A 122 4.71 3.48 -1.57
CA SER A 122 4.81 2.09 -2.03
C SER A 122 4.68 1.08 -0.88
N PHE A 123 4.85 1.49 0.38
CA PHE A 123 4.73 0.62 1.55
C PHE A 123 3.28 0.43 2.00
N ILE A 124 2.44 1.45 1.84
CA ILE A 124 1.04 1.42 2.20
C ILE A 124 0.21 2.37 1.33
N HIS A 125 -0.85 1.86 0.69
CA HIS A 125 -1.68 2.67 -0.20
C HIS A 125 -3.09 2.09 -0.35
N VAL A 126 -3.95 2.83 -1.06
CA VAL A 126 -5.20 2.32 -1.62
C VAL A 126 -5.08 2.25 -3.14
N ASP A 127 -5.66 1.23 -3.76
CA ASP A 127 -5.63 1.06 -5.21
C ASP A 127 -6.84 1.70 -5.89
N LYS A 128 -6.62 2.13 -7.13
CA LYS A 128 -7.68 2.53 -8.03
C LYS A 128 -8.31 1.29 -8.65
N GLY A 129 -9.52 0.97 -8.18
CA GLY A 129 -10.37 0.01 -8.88
C GLY A 129 -9.98 -1.46 -8.83
N ALA A 130 -9.18 -1.90 -7.86
CA ALA A 130 -8.90 -3.32 -7.62
C ALA A 130 -9.54 -3.74 -6.27
N PRO A 131 -10.15 -4.95 -6.19
CA PRO A 131 -10.35 -5.94 -7.26
C PRO A 131 -11.62 -5.60 -8.06
N SER A 132 -12.20 -4.42 -7.82
CA SER A 132 -13.46 -3.96 -8.38
C SER A 132 -13.36 -2.46 -8.70
N PRO A 133 -13.43 -2.08 -9.99
CA PRO A 133 -13.30 -0.70 -10.47
C PRO A 133 -14.20 0.31 -9.77
N GLU A 134 -15.37 -0.14 -9.31
CA GLU A 134 -16.38 0.66 -8.61
C GLU A 134 -16.13 0.88 -7.10
N LYS A 135 -14.95 0.56 -6.56
CA LYS A 135 -14.69 0.55 -5.10
C LYS A 135 -13.32 1.13 -4.70
N THR A 136 -12.81 2.12 -5.42
CA THR A 136 -11.54 2.79 -5.09
C THR A 136 -11.50 3.22 -3.62
N GLY A 137 -10.41 2.93 -2.93
CA GLY A 137 -10.23 3.44 -1.57
C GLY A 137 -10.81 2.60 -0.44
N ASN A 138 -11.51 1.50 -0.72
CA ASN A 138 -12.10 0.65 0.35
C ASN A 138 -11.09 -0.31 1.01
N VAL A 139 -9.97 -0.59 0.35
CA VAL A 139 -8.94 -1.55 0.81
C VAL A 139 -7.60 -0.85 0.92
N LEU A 140 -6.98 -0.93 2.09
CA LEU A 140 -5.58 -0.59 2.32
C LEU A 140 -4.71 -1.80 1.97
N HIS A 141 -3.66 -1.56 1.18
CA HIS A 141 -2.61 -2.50 0.84
C HIS A 141 -1.36 -2.15 1.63
N MET A 142 -0.75 -3.11 2.32
CA MET A 142 0.55 -2.94 2.97
C MET A 142 1.56 -3.92 2.38
N HIS A 143 2.68 -3.40 1.89
CA HIS A 143 3.71 -4.15 1.16
C HIS A 143 5.00 -4.37 1.97
N ALA A 144 4.99 -4.16 3.29
CA ALA A 144 6.10 -4.50 4.16
C ALA A 144 5.61 -4.78 5.59
N THR A 145 6.42 -5.44 6.40
CA THR A 145 6.12 -5.58 7.82
C THR A 145 6.24 -4.26 8.56
N GLY A 146 5.39 -4.05 9.58
CA GLY A 146 5.58 -2.96 10.54
C GLY A 146 5.34 -1.56 9.99
N VAL A 147 4.54 -1.39 8.94
CA VAL A 147 4.21 -0.08 8.34
C VAL A 147 3.06 0.57 9.11
N PRO A 148 3.28 1.64 9.88
CA PRO A 148 2.21 2.31 10.62
C PRO A 148 1.31 3.17 9.71
N LEU A 149 0.04 3.33 10.11
CA LEU A 149 -0.97 4.09 9.37
C LEU A 149 -0.54 5.53 9.05
N TRP A 150 0.24 6.19 9.90
CA TRP A 150 0.69 7.57 9.64
C TRP A 150 1.46 7.71 8.32
N ILE A 151 2.13 6.66 7.84
CA ILE A 151 2.83 6.69 6.54
C ILE A 151 1.85 6.89 5.41
N PHE A 152 0.72 6.16 5.44
CA PHE A 152 -0.35 6.33 4.47
C PHE A 152 -0.87 7.77 4.50
N PHE A 153 -1.34 8.25 5.66
CA PHE A 153 -1.89 9.59 5.80
C PHE A 153 -0.91 10.66 5.31
N LYS A 154 0.34 10.62 5.77
CA LYS A 154 1.37 11.58 5.37
C LYS A 154 1.65 11.54 3.88
N SER A 155 1.65 10.36 3.25
CA SER A 155 1.90 10.23 1.81
C SER A 155 0.80 10.91 0.98
N VAL A 156 -0.45 10.84 1.43
CA VAL A 156 -1.59 11.45 0.71
C VAL A 156 -1.90 12.88 1.16
N GLY A 157 -0.97 13.53 1.89
CA GLY A 157 -1.12 14.91 2.35
C GLY A 157 -2.12 15.09 3.51
N MET A 158 -2.48 14.00 4.17
CA MET A 158 -3.34 13.97 5.34
C MET A 158 -2.51 13.83 6.62
N ASP A 159 -3.14 14.05 7.78
CA ASP A 159 -2.55 13.77 9.09
C ASP A 159 -3.59 13.15 10.00
N PHE A 160 -3.18 12.21 10.83
CA PHE A 160 -4.06 11.53 11.76
C PHE A 160 -3.30 11.34 13.07
N ASN A 161 -3.95 11.63 14.19
CA ASN A 161 -3.47 11.31 15.51
C ASN A 161 -4.66 11.24 16.48
N LYS A 162 -4.40 10.97 17.76
CA LYS A 162 -5.42 10.89 18.81
C LYS A 162 -6.29 12.16 18.98
N ASP A 163 -5.80 13.31 18.56
CA ASP A 163 -6.42 14.61 18.80
C ASP A 163 -7.12 15.17 17.56
N CYS A 164 -6.60 14.89 16.35
CA CYS A 164 -7.07 15.48 15.10
C CYS A 164 -6.94 14.54 13.88
N LEU A 165 -7.86 14.70 12.93
CA LEU A 165 -7.74 14.26 11.54
C LEU A 165 -7.64 15.49 10.62
N SER A 166 -6.62 15.56 9.78
CA SER A 166 -6.46 16.58 8.74
C SER A 166 -6.59 15.95 7.35
N LEU A 167 -7.38 16.55 6.48
CA LEU A 167 -7.54 16.12 5.10
C LEU A 167 -6.53 16.80 4.17
N SER A 168 -6.39 16.27 2.96
CA SER A 168 -5.47 16.78 1.93
C SER A 168 -5.82 18.18 1.40
N ASP A 169 -7.06 18.63 1.60
CA ASP A 169 -7.52 19.98 1.28
C ASP A 169 -7.25 21.01 2.40
N GLY A 170 -6.65 20.56 3.52
CA GLY A 170 -6.31 21.39 4.67
C GLY A 170 -7.40 21.50 5.74
N GLN A 171 -8.58 20.90 5.54
CA GLN A 171 -9.60 20.81 6.59
C GLN A 171 -9.08 20.01 7.80
N LYS A 172 -9.43 20.46 9.01
CA LYS A 172 -9.00 19.83 10.27
C LYS A 172 -10.19 19.56 11.17
N PHE A 173 -10.22 18.36 11.72
CA PHE A 173 -11.28 17.83 12.56
C PHE A 173 -10.66 17.36 13.87
N CYS A 174 -10.68 18.24 14.88
CA CYS A 174 -10.02 18.03 16.16
C CYS A 174 -11.04 17.88 17.28
N ASN A 175 -10.71 17.07 18.29
CA ASN A 175 -11.54 16.86 19.48
C ASN A 175 -11.93 18.21 20.11
N ALA A 176 -13.23 18.53 20.11
CA ALA A 176 -13.76 19.77 20.65
C ALA A 176 -15.22 19.61 21.10
N GLY A 177 -15.47 19.74 22.40
CA GLY A 177 -16.81 19.61 22.97
C GLY A 177 -17.37 18.20 22.75
N GLU A 178 -18.54 18.12 22.11
CA GLU A 178 -19.23 16.86 21.81
C GLU A 178 -18.72 16.18 20.54
N ASN A 179 -17.94 16.88 19.70
CA ASN A 179 -17.33 16.32 18.52
C ASN A 179 -15.98 15.68 18.85
N THR A 180 -15.93 14.36 18.72
CA THR A 180 -14.75 13.55 19.06
C THR A 180 -14.33 12.67 17.89
N LEU A 181 -13.02 12.50 17.76
CA LEU A 181 -12.36 11.56 16.90
C LEU A 181 -12.32 10.19 17.58
N LYS A 182 -12.63 9.17 16.79
CA LYS A 182 -12.85 7.79 17.22
C LYS A 182 -12.04 6.89 16.31
N PHE A 183 -11.31 5.96 16.89
CA PHE A 183 -10.52 4.99 16.14
C PHE A 183 -10.85 3.57 16.62
N TYR A 184 -11.32 2.76 15.68
CA TYR A 184 -11.76 1.40 15.94
C TYR A 184 -11.07 0.44 14.99
N VAL A 185 -10.71 -0.72 15.54
CA VAL A 185 -10.20 -1.87 14.80
C VAL A 185 -11.03 -3.08 15.20
N ASN A 186 -11.59 -3.77 14.21
CA ASN A 186 -12.43 -4.96 14.40
C ASN A 186 -13.56 -4.72 15.43
N GLY A 187 -14.20 -3.54 15.34
CA GLY A 187 -15.32 -3.14 16.21
C GLY A 187 -14.93 -2.74 17.63
N LYS A 188 -13.64 -2.66 17.96
CA LYS A 188 -13.15 -2.27 19.29
C LYS A 188 -12.33 -0.98 19.23
N PRO A 189 -12.43 -0.10 20.25
CA PRO A 189 -11.56 1.07 20.33
C PRO A 189 -10.09 0.65 20.31
N ASN A 190 -9.27 1.41 19.59
CA ASN A 190 -7.83 1.19 19.49
C ASN A 190 -7.09 2.46 19.92
N SER A 191 -6.05 2.31 20.74
CA SER A 191 -5.28 3.43 21.31
C SER A 191 -3.91 3.66 20.66
N GLU A 192 -3.58 2.92 19.60
CA GLU A 192 -2.33 3.10 18.84
C GLU A 192 -2.45 4.21 17.80
N TRP A 193 -3.68 4.55 17.39
CA TRP A 193 -3.98 5.66 16.48
C TRP A 193 -3.11 5.61 15.22
N GLU A 194 -2.34 6.67 14.95
CA GLU A 194 -1.52 6.81 13.76
C GLU A 194 -0.36 5.82 13.71
N LYS A 195 0.00 5.22 14.85
CA LYS A 195 1.06 4.23 14.97
C LYS A 195 0.57 2.80 14.77
N TYR A 196 -0.74 2.60 14.63
CA TYR A 196 -1.30 1.28 14.42
C TYR A 196 -0.71 0.63 13.16
N VAL A 197 -0.29 -0.62 13.28
CA VAL A 197 0.11 -1.49 12.18
C VAL A 197 -0.96 -2.56 12.04
N PHE A 198 -1.67 -2.57 10.93
CA PHE A 198 -2.79 -3.48 10.76
C PHE A 198 -2.36 -4.93 10.50
N ASN A 199 -3.21 -5.87 10.90
CA ASN A 199 -3.11 -7.27 10.54
C ASN A 199 -3.98 -7.56 9.31
N ASP A 200 -3.67 -8.66 8.64
CA ASP A 200 -4.43 -9.09 7.47
C ASP A 200 -5.91 -9.24 7.79
N LEU A 201 -6.76 -8.69 6.92
CA LEU A 201 -8.21 -8.65 7.00
C LEU A 201 -8.79 -7.83 8.16
N ASP A 202 -8.00 -6.94 8.77
CA ASP A 202 -8.54 -5.99 9.75
C ASP A 202 -9.62 -5.10 9.14
N LYS A 203 -10.61 -4.74 9.97
CA LYS A 203 -11.64 -3.73 9.66
C LYS A 203 -11.39 -2.47 10.47
N ILE A 204 -11.07 -1.38 9.81
CA ILE A 204 -10.63 -0.12 10.43
C ILE A 204 -11.70 0.96 10.24
N LEU A 205 -12.04 1.66 11.32
CA LEU A 205 -12.91 2.84 11.26
C LEU A 205 -12.24 4.02 11.94
N ILE A 206 -12.19 5.14 11.22
CA ILE A 206 -11.91 6.46 11.78
C ILE A 206 -13.19 7.28 11.65
N SER A 207 -13.69 7.81 12.75
CA SER A 207 -14.93 8.59 12.76
C SER A 207 -14.75 9.86 13.55
N TYR A 208 -15.15 10.99 12.97
CA TYR A 208 -15.19 12.29 13.64
C TYR A 208 -16.63 12.79 13.70
N GLY A 209 -17.04 13.32 14.85
CA GLY A 209 -18.36 13.93 15.06
C GLY A 209 -18.93 13.55 16.42
N GLU A 210 -20.24 13.72 16.58
CA GLU A 210 -20.97 13.25 17.77
C GLU A 210 -20.97 11.70 17.85
N GLU A 211 -21.43 11.14 18.98
CA GLU A 211 -21.50 9.68 19.21
C GLU A 211 -22.66 8.97 18.48
N THR A 212 -23.30 9.65 17.53
CA THR A 212 -24.43 9.08 16.80
C THR A 212 -23.93 8.15 15.67
N ASP A 213 -24.63 7.03 15.50
CA ASP A 213 -24.48 6.12 14.34
C ASP A 213 -23.20 5.27 14.26
N LEU A 214 -22.41 5.17 15.34
CA LEU A 214 -21.20 4.34 15.37
C LEU A 214 -21.45 2.88 14.92
N SER A 215 -22.55 2.25 15.37
CA SER A 215 -22.88 0.89 14.96
C SER A 215 -23.16 0.77 13.46
N GLN A 216 -23.79 1.77 12.86
CA GLN A 216 -24.03 1.79 11.42
C GLN A 216 -22.73 1.95 10.65
N GLN A 217 -21.83 2.82 11.10
CA GLN A 217 -20.50 3.04 10.50
C GLN A 217 -19.61 1.80 10.61
N LEU A 218 -19.60 1.12 11.76
CA LEU A 218 -18.87 -0.14 11.92
C LEU A 218 -19.39 -1.24 10.98
N ASN A 219 -20.71 -1.31 10.80
CA ASN A 219 -21.34 -2.30 9.91
C ASN A 219 -21.18 -1.96 8.42
N SER A 220 -20.81 -0.72 8.07
CA SER A 220 -20.62 -0.31 6.68
C SER A 220 -19.23 -0.65 6.14
N ILE A 221 -18.28 -1.01 7.02
CA ILE A 221 -16.93 -1.46 6.63
C ILE A 221 -17.06 -2.79 5.87
N THR A 222 -16.46 -2.83 4.70
CA THR A 222 -16.58 -3.92 3.73
C THR A 222 -15.84 -5.19 4.18
N ASP A 223 -15.84 -6.20 3.31
CA ASP A 223 -15.06 -7.44 3.44
C ASP A 223 -14.25 -7.69 2.14
N PHE A 224 -13.86 -6.62 1.45
CA PHE A 224 -13.19 -6.68 0.15
C PHE A 224 -11.72 -7.09 0.27
N ALA A 225 -11.08 -6.87 1.43
CA ALA A 225 -9.71 -7.32 1.68
C ALA A 225 -9.55 -8.84 1.45
N LYS A 226 -10.61 -9.64 1.65
CA LYS A 226 -10.59 -11.11 1.43
C LYS A 226 -10.44 -11.53 -0.03
N SER A 227 -10.59 -10.60 -0.98
CA SER A 227 -10.69 -10.88 -2.42
C SER A 227 -9.47 -10.38 -3.20
N HIS A 228 -8.37 -10.06 -2.51
CA HIS A 228 -7.10 -9.59 -3.05
C HIS A 228 -5.95 -10.56 -2.76
#